data_AF-A0A016BWL4-F1
#
_entry.id   AF-A0A016BWL4-F1
#
_cell.length_a   1.000
_cell.length_b   1.000
_cell.length_c   1.000
_cell.angle_alpha   90.00
_cell.angle_beta   90.00
_cell.angle_gamma   90.00
#
_symmetry.space_group_name_H-M   'P 1'
#
loop_
_entity.id
_entity.type
_entity.pdbx_description
1 polymer ?
#
loop_
_entity_poly.entity_id
_entity_poly.type
_entity_poly.pdbx_seq_one_letter_code
_entity_poly.pdbx_strand_id
1 'polypeptide(L)' 'VNGSGAFQLSDYRPILKDLLPIDPELVSFKSIDEGIEKIKYYLEHPNERYEISDKIYKYFVDNYTYDHLIKYIINSVYR' A
#
# COMPACT_ATOMS: atom_id res chain seq x y z
N VAL A 1 -1.99 -3.90 -7.04
CA VAL A 1 -0.62 -3.33 -7.01
C VAL A 1 0.10 -3.69 -5.72
N ASN A 2 -0.43 -3.37 -4.54
CA ASN A 2 0.21 -3.73 -3.25
C ASN A 2 0.58 -5.22 -3.07
N GLY A 3 -0.24 -6.14 -3.59
CA GLY A 3 0.05 -7.58 -3.58
C GLY A 3 1.10 -8.06 -4.59
N SER A 4 1.71 -7.19 -5.40
CA SER A 4 2.77 -7.57 -6.35
C SER A 4 4.19 -7.29 -5.85
N GLY A 5 4.35 -6.71 -4.65
CA GLY A 5 5.66 -6.41 -4.05
C GLY A 5 6.36 -5.16 -4.59
N ALA A 6 5.72 -4.40 -5.48
CA ALA A 6 6.27 -3.16 -6.00
C ALA A 6 6.11 -2.01 -4.99
N PHE A 7 7.08 -1.11 -4.93
CA PHE A 7 6.93 0.17 -4.23
C PHE A 7 6.04 1.11 -5.06
N GLN A 8 4.92 1.53 -4.49
CA GLN A 8 3.94 2.41 -5.14
C GLN A 8 3.91 3.77 -4.46
N LEU A 9 3.97 4.84 -5.25
CA LEU A 9 3.59 6.19 -4.85
C LEU A 9 2.26 6.55 -5.53
N SER A 10 1.35 7.20 -4.80
CA SER A 10 0.05 7.61 -5.34
C SER A 10 -0.47 8.91 -4.72
N ASP A 11 -1.53 9.49 -5.27
CA ASP A 11 -2.20 10.61 -4.64
C ASP A 11 -2.73 10.23 -3.25
N TYR A 12 -2.63 11.13 -2.28
CA TYR A 12 -3.17 10.91 -0.94
C TYR A 12 -4.70 10.81 -0.99
N ARG A 13 -5.24 9.80 -0.31
CA ARG A 13 -6.68 9.66 -0.05
C ARG A 13 -6.90 9.29 1.41
N PRO A 14 -7.94 9.81 2.09
CA PRO A 14 -8.21 9.49 3.49
C PRO A 14 -8.30 7.99 3.78
N ILE A 15 -8.87 7.20 2.86
CA ILE A 15 -9.02 5.74 2.98
C ILE A 15 -7.70 4.99 3.14
N LEU A 16 -6.57 5.59 2.73
CA LEU A 16 -5.26 4.95 2.87
C LEU A 16 -4.89 4.70 4.33
N LYS A 17 -5.42 5.49 5.26
CA LYS A 17 -5.22 5.30 6.72
C LYS A 17 -5.79 3.98 7.23
N ASP A 18 -6.90 3.55 6.65
CA ASP A 18 -7.56 2.30 7.03
C ASP A 18 -7.02 1.11 6.24
N LEU A 19 -6.46 1.37 5.06
CA LEU A 19 -6.01 0.34 4.11
C LEU A 19 -4.55 -0.07 4.31
N LEU A 20 -3.66 0.85 4.67
CA LEU A 20 -2.22 0.60 4.73
C LEU A 20 -1.76 0.27 6.15
N PRO A 21 -0.77 -0.62 6.31
CA PRO A 21 -0.18 -0.95 7.62
C PRO A 21 0.88 0.06 8.08
N ILE A 22 0.98 1.21 7.42
CA ILE A 22 1.99 2.26 7.65
C ILE A 22 1.34 3.63 7.53
N ASP A 23 2.08 4.68 7.91
CA ASP A 23 1.67 6.06 7.64
C ASP A 23 1.51 6.29 6.12
N PRO A 24 0.29 6.62 5.63
CA PRO A 24 0.05 6.88 4.22
C PRO A 24 0.90 8.00 3.64
N GLU A 25 1.33 8.98 4.44
CA GLU A 25 2.17 10.09 3.96
C GLU A 25 3.51 9.57 3.41
N LEU A 26 3.98 8.38 3.81
CA LEU A 26 5.22 7.79 3.27
C LEU A 26 5.10 7.37 1.81
N VAL A 27 3.90 6.95 1.39
CA VAL A 27 3.64 6.36 0.06
C VAL A 27 2.63 7.16 -0.75
N SER A 28 2.31 8.37 -0.30
CA SER A 28 1.41 9.25 -1.02
C SER A 28 1.87 10.70 -1.03
N PHE A 29 1.30 11.47 -1.96
CA PHE A 29 1.57 12.89 -2.16
C PHE A 29 0.27 13.67 -2.40
N LYS A 30 0.28 14.96 -2.07
CA LYS A 30 -0.87 15.87 -2.21
C LYS A 30 -0.72 16.83 -3.40
N SER A 31 0.48 16.93 -3.96
CA SER A 31 0.78 17.70 -5.17
C SER A 31 1.78 16.96 -6.06
N ILE A 32 1.86 17.36 -7.32
CA ILE A 32 2.86 16.80 -8.25
C ILE A 32 4.29 17.12 -7.80
N ASP A 33 4.54 18.31 -7.27
CA ASP A 33 5.86 18.70 -6.77
C ASP A 33 6.31 17.80 -5.61
N GLU A 34 5.43 17.53 -4.65
CA GLU A 34 5.70 16.58 -3.56
C GLU A 34 5.95 15.16 -4.09
N GLY A 35 5.19 14.74 -5.12
CA GLY A 35 5.42 13.46 -5.80
C GLY A 35 6.80 13.38 -6.43
N ILE A 36 7.26 14.44 -7.10
CA ILE A 36 8.60 14.52 -7.69
C ILE A 36 9.68 14.47 -6.61
N GLU A 37 9.50 15.19 -5.51
CA GLU A 37 10.43 15.18 -4.37
C GLU A 37 10.56 13.78 -3.76
N LYS A 38 9.43 13.10 -3.52
CA LYS A 38 9.44 11.72 -3.00
C LYS A 38 10.08 10.74 -3.97
N ILE A 39 9.84 10.87 -5.28
CA ILE A 39 10.50 10.04 -6.29
C ILE A 39 12.03 10.20 -6.18
N LYS A 40 12.53 11.45 -6.15
CA LYS A 40 13.97 11.71 -6.01
C LYS A 40 14.52 11.14 -4.70
N TYR A 41 13.82 11.38 -3.59
CA TYR A 41 14.22 10.87 -2.28
C TYR A 41 14.36 9.34 -2.27
N TYR A 42 13.36 8.60 -2.73
CA TYR A 42 13.39 7.14 -2.71
C TYR A 42 14.29 6.51 -3.78
N LEU A 43 14.67 7.27 -4.81
CA LEU A 43 15.75 6.86 -5.73
C LEU A 43 17.12 6.92 -5.04
N GLU A 44 17.34 7.90 -4.16
CA GLU A 44 18.56 8.02 -3.35
C GLU A 44 18.56 7.09 -2.12
N HIS A 45 17.38 6.70 -1.64
CA HIS A 45 17.18 5.84 -0.46
C HIS A 45 16.49 4.50 -0.82
N PRO A 46 17.13 3.64 -1.65
CA PRO A 46 16.49 2.44 -2.16
C PRO A 46 16.11 1.44 -1.07
N ASN A 47 16.89 1.33 0.01
CA ASN A 47 16.60 0.42 1.11
C ASN A 47 15.28 0.77 1.81
N GLU A 48 15.03 2.05 2.03
CA GLU A 48 13.81 2.51 2.69
C GLU A 48 12.55 2.13 1.90
N ARG A 49 12.56 2.37 0.57
CA ARG A 49 11.42 1.96 -0.27
C ARG A 49 11.23 0.44 -0.34
N TYR A 50 12.31 -0.35 -0.23
CA TYR A 50 12.22 -1.81 -0.20
C TYR A 50 11.58 -2.31 1.10
N GLU A 51 11.99 -1.76 2.24
CA GLU A 51 11.38 -2.08 3.54
C GLU A 51 9.89 -1.71 3.57
N ILE A 52 9.53 -0.55 3.01
CA ILE A 52 8.15 -0.11 2.90
C ILE A 52 7.34 -1.07 2.02
N SER A 53 7.83 -1.39 0.81
CA SER A 53 7.10 -2.29 -0.10
C SER A 53 6.95 -3.69 0.47
N ASP A 54 7.96 -4.21 1.19
CA ASP A 54 7.90 -5.54 1.80
C ASP A 54 6.87 -5.60 2.95
N LYS A 55 6.82 -4.56 3.80
CA LYS A 55 5.78 -4.44 4.86
C LYS A 55 4.37 -4.40 4.27
N ILE A 56 4.16 -3.59 3.23
CA ILE A 56 2.86 -3.49 2.54
C ILE A 56 2.51 -4.84 1.89
N TYR A 57 3.46 -5.44 1.17
CA TYR A 57 3.24 -6.71 0.48
C TYR A 57 2.80 -7.82 1.44
N LYS A 58 3.55 -8.03 2.52
CA LYS A 58 3.23 -9.05 3.54
C LYS A 58 1.83 -8.84 4.11
N TYR A 59 1.51 -7.61 4.53
CA TYR A 59 0.18 -7.28 5.02
C TYR A 59 -0.93 -7.61 4.01
N PHE A 60 -0.73 -7.32 2.73
CA PHE A 60 -1.74 -7.59 1.70
C PHE A 60 -1.90 -9.07 1.38
N VAL A 61 -0.81 -9.84 1.34
CA VAL A 61 -0.86 -11.30 1.15
C VAL A 61 -1.53 -11.98 2.35
N ASP A 62 -1.32 -11.47 3.55
CA ASP A 62 -1.90 -12.07 4.75
C ASP A 62 -3.40 -11.76 4.93
N ASN A 63 -3.92 -10.69 4.33
CA ASN A 63 -5.28 -10.21 4.61
C ASN A 63 -6.21 -10.11 3.37
N TYR A 64 -5.67 -9.95 2.17
CA TYR A 64 -6.44 -9.54 0.98
C TYR A 64 -6.24 -10.45 -0.24
N THR A 65 -5.94 -11.73 -0.01
CA THR A 65 -5.97 -12.74 -1.08
C THR A 65 -7.40 -13.03 -1.55
N TYR A 66 -7.53 -13.63 -2.72
CA TYR A 66 -8.82 -14.10 -3.22
C TYR A 66 -9.49 -15.09 -2.27
N ASP A 67 -8.71 -15.94 -1.57
CA ASP A 67 -9.25 -16.86 -0.56
C ASP A 67 -9.92 -16.11 0.60
N HIS A 68 -9.30 -15.03 1.09
CA HIS A 68 -9.91 -14.17 2.10
C HIS A 68 -11.19 -13.51 1.59
N LEU A 69 -11.17 -13.00 0.36
CA LEU A 69 -12.34 -12.37 -0.27
C LEU A 69 -13.50 -13.36 -0.45
N ILE A 70 -13.23 -14.57 -0.95
CA ILE A 70 -14.25 -15.60 -1.17
C ILE A 70 -14.87 -16.02 0.16
N LYS A 71 -14.05 -16.26 1.19
CA LYS A 71 -14.54 -16.57 2.55
C LYS A 71 -15.44 -15.47 3.09
N TYR A 72 -15.06 -14.21 2.91
CA TYR A 72 -15.86 -13.06 3.31
C TYR A 72 -17.22 -13.03 2.60
N ILE A 73 -17.24 -13.22 1.27
CA ILE A 73 -18.48 -13.22 0.48
C ILE A 73 -19.40 -14.35 0.93
N ILE A 74 -18.89 -15.58 1.04
CA ILE A 74 -19.66 -16.75 1.50
C ILE A 74 -20.29 -16.46 2.87
N ASN A 75 -19.48 -16.02 3.84
CA ASN A 75 -19.97 -15.72 5.19
C ASN A 75 -20.98 -14.56 5.23
N SER A 76 -20.96 -13.66 4.25
CA SER A 76 -21.91 -12.53 4.17
C SER A 76 -23.25 -12.93 3.55
N VAL A 77 -23.28 -13.95 2.70
CA VAL A 77 -24.50 -14.44 2.04
C VAL A 77 -25.28 -15.44 2.90
N TYR A 78 -24.59 -16.26 3.70
CA TYR A 78 -25.21 -17.22 4.61
C TYR A 78 -25.53 -16.65 6.00
N ARG A 79 -25.67 -15.32 6.12
CA ARG A 79 -26.11 -14.62 7.33
C ARG A 79 -27.62 -14.41 7.33
#